data_AF-A0A514X1Z3-F1
#
_entry.id   AF-A0A514X1Z3-F1
#
_cell.length_a   1.000
_cell.length_b   1.000
_cell.length_c   1.000
_cell.angle_alpha   90.00
_cell.angle_beta   90.00
_cell.angle_gamma   90.00
#
_symmetry.space_group_name_H-M   'P 1'
#
loop_
_entity.id
_entity.type
_entity.pdbx_description
1 polymer ?
#
loop_
_entity_poly.entity_id
_entity_poly.type
_entity_poly.pdbx_seq_one_letter_code
_entity_poly.pdbx_strand_id
1 'polypeptide(L)'
;MTFDAIQWPDRGGNSSFVSPSGKAQSKLTGSTPLSALMEGFAAPGNKGASNLKANYKDAMELAQARLKAYSRSENSGAKIVGQNLTNATEMMKKGVSNLTSYWAAAVPRYKAAIESSVRESNLAYISDKVLKSSESAQWAVGTGDILKISKEFDVRTAIENATIQNLAESLALAEYILKEGLAASIDVRSDSLNGLMLRGVGETAATARNLGLDMHATGSPMVVLLATAYYRGLTAGILELMDQLGPTIWENTVVQVQGDFGRTGRTNGTGSDHGYNQMVTSAFSGAFNNGPIVVGNISLNGPGTNYEGTQGVGAAISGYNQKGIPTPTMAASTVTTLLGVDHNPFTNTAASLVNLSGGQLKALATPKIVT
;
A
#
# COMPACT_ATOMS: atom_id res chain seq x y z
N MET A 1 -2.09 -1.53 21.22
CA MET A 1 -3.07 -2.45 21.85
C MET A 1 -4.16 -2.68 20.81
N THR A 2 -4.09 -3.78 20.06
CA THR A 2 -5.01 -4.09 18.95
C THR A 2 -6.32 -4.66 19.49
N PHE A 3 -7.45 -4.15 18.99
CA PHE A 3 -8.77 -4.67 19.31
C PHE A 3 -9.14 -5.75 18.28
N ASP A 4 -8.87 -7.01 18.59
CA ASP A 4 -9.39 -8.15 17.83
C ASP A 4 -10.70 -8.62 18.46
N ALA A 5 -11.79 -8.54 17.68
CA ALA A 5 -13.09 -9.10 18.05
C ALA A 5 -13.36 -10.35 17.21
N ILE A 6 -13.32 -11.52 17.84
CA ILE A 6 -13.73 -12.78 17.22
C ILE A 6 -15.23 -12.97 17.49
N GLN A 7 -16.05 -12.98 16.45
CA GLN A 7 -17.44 -13.40 16.55
C GLN A 7 -17.50 -14.92 16.67
N TRP A 8 -18.03 -15.43 17.78
CA TRP A 8 -18.19 -16.87 17.97
C TRP A 8 -19.30 -17.41 17.04
N PRO A 9 -19.18 -18.61 16.43
CA PRO A 9 -20.20 -19.15 15.55
C PRO A 9 -21.53 -19.35 16.30
N ASP A 10 -22.59 -18.94 15.64
CA ASP A 10 -23.96 -18.85 16.14
C ASP A 10 -24.47 -20.17 16.74
N ARG A 11 -24.68 -20.17 18.06
CA ARG A 11 -25.52 -21.13 18.78
C ARG A 11 -26.46 -20.39 19.72
N GLY A 12 -27.38 -19.62 19.14
CA GLY A 12 -28.56 -19.12 19.84
C GLY A 12 -28.30 -17.89 20.71
N GLY A 13 -28.59 -16.72 20.14
CA GLY A 13 -29.06 -15.55 20.88
C GLY A 13 -28.08 -14.82 21.80
N ASN A 14 -26.78 -15.13 21.77
CA ASN A 14 -25.77 -14.37 22.54
C ASN A 14 -24.54 -14.04 21.69
N SER A 15 -24.40 -12.77 21.30
CA SER A 15 -23.17 -12.24 20.69
C SER A 15 -22.18 -11.83 21.79
N SER A 16 -21.44 -12.80 22.31
CA SER A 16 -20.31 -12.54 23.20
C SER A 16 -19.02 -12.42 22.39
N PHE A 17 -18.29 -11.32 22.57
CA PHE A 17 -16.97 -11.11 21.99
C PHE A 17 -15.92 -11.27 23.09
N VAL A 18 -14.90 -12.07 22.81
CA VAL A 18 -13.80 -12.34 23.75
C VAL A 18 -12.49 -11.91 23.11
N SER A 19 -11.73 -11.06 23.80
CA SER A 19 -10.35 -10.78 23.42
C SER A 19 -9.47 -11.96 23.86
N PRO A 20 -8.62 -12.54 22.98
CA PRO A 20 -7.71 -13.62 23.35
C PRO A 20 -6.72 -13.25 24.46
N SER A 21 -6.48 -11.94 24.68
CA SER A 21 -5.49 -11.40 25.61
C SER A 21 -6.05 -10.39 26.63
N GLY A 22 -7.35 -10.10 26.63
CA GLY A 22 -7.96 -9.03 27.41
C GLY A 22 -9.05 -9.49 28.40
N LYS A 23 -8.92 -9.08 29.67
CA LYS A 23 -9.83 -9.35 30.80
C LYS A 23 -11.22 -8.68 30.71
N ALA A 24 -11.76 -8.44 29.51
CA ALA A 24 -13.05 -7.79 29.32
C ALA A 24 -13.96 -8.64 28.42
N GLN A 25 -15.02 -9.19 29.02
CA GLN A 25 -16.19 -9.65 28.29
C GLN A 25 -17.13 -8.46 28.08
N SER A 26 -17.31 -8.04 26.82
CA SER A 26 -18.40 -7.13 26.46
C SER A 26 -19.57 -7.95 25.94
N LYS A 27 -20.60 -8.13 26.77
CA LYS A 27 -21.86 -8.76 26.37
C LYS A 27 -22.79 -7.71 25.77
N LEU A 28 -22.69 -7.50 24.46
CA LEU A 28 -23.63 -6.62 23.77
C LEU A 28 -25.02 -7.27 23.75
N THR A 29 -26.02 -6.63 24.37
CA THR A 29 -27.40 -7.11 24.47
C THR A 29 -28.28 -6.54 23.37
N GLY A 30 -29.23 -7.31 22.85
CA GLY A 30 -30.18 -6.90 21.80
C GLY A 30 -30.20 -7.86 20.61
N SER A 31 -31.17 -7.73 19.71
CA SER A 31 -31.29 -8.59 18.51
C SER A 31 -30.30 -8.22 17.39
N THR A 32 -29.80 -6.97 17.36
CA THR A 32 -28.84 -6.48 16.35
C THR A 32 -27.80 -5.51 16.96
N PRO A 33 -27.04 -5.92 17.99
CA PRO A 33 -26.21 -5.02 18.79
C PRO A 33 -25.10 -4.33 17.98
N LEU A 34 -24.48 -5.05 17.04
CA LEU A 34 -23.46 -4.48 16.16
C LEU A 34 -24.06 -3.44 15.20
N SER A 35 -25.26 -3.71 14.65
CA SER A 35 -25.96 -2.74 13.81
C SER A 35 -26.33 -1.48 14.59
N ALA A 36 -26.74 -1.60 15.85
CA ALA A 36 -27.06 -0.46 16.71
C ALA A 36 -25.81 0.33 17.14
N LEU A 37 -24.68 -0.35 17.32
CA LEU A 37 -23.39 0.28 17.62
C LEU A 37 -22.84 1.02 16.40
N MET A 38 -22.99 0.44 15.22
CA MET A 38 -22.46 0.95 13.95
C MET A 38 -23.43 1.85 13.20
N GLU A 39 -24.65 2.06 13.71
CA GLU A 39 -25.69 2.88 13.06
C GLU A 39 -25.22 4.33 12.80
N GLY A 40 -24.42 4.89 13.71
CA GLY A 40 -23.81 6.22 13.50
C GLY A 40 -22.81 6.26 12.35
N PHE A 41 -22.26 5.11 11.93
CA PHE A 41 -21.34 4.99 10.80
C PHE A 41 -22.02 4.45 9.54
N ALA A 42 -23.33 4.15 9.58
CA ALA A 42 -24.06 3.73 8.41
C ALA A 42 -24.09 4.88 7.40
N ALA A 43 -23.88 4.56 6.12
CA ALA A 43 -23.93 5.55 5.05
C ALA A 43 -25.25 6.32 5.15
N PRO A 44 -25.23 7.66 5.24
CA PRO A 44 -26.46 8.42 5.27
C PRO A 44 -27.18 8.17 3.93
N GLY A 45 -28.32 7.47 3.99
CA GLY A 45 -29.10 7.18 2.79
C GLY A 45 -29.36 8.46 2.00
N ASN A 46 -29.09 8.45 0.68
CA ASN A 46 -29.25 9.54 -0.30
C ASN A 46 -29.72 10.91 0.26
N LYS A 47 -28.89 11.57 1.06
CA LYS A 47 -29.14 12.93 1.56
C LYS A 47 -27.97 13.81 1.16
N GLY A 48 -28.30 14.97 0.57
CA GLY A 48 -27.38 15.83 -0.19
C GLY A 48 -26.08 16.18 0.54
N ALA A 49 -25.01 16.30 -0.26
CA ALA A 49 -23.64 16.55 0.18
C ALA A 49 -23.43 17.85 0.99
N SER A 50 -24.39 18.78 0.98
CA SER A 50 -24.28 20.09 1.64
C SER A 50 -24.21 20.02 3.17
N ASN A 51 -24.60 18.91 3.80
CA ASN A 51 -24.60 18.76 5.27
C ASN A 51 -23.64 17.67 5.80
N LEU A 52 -22.72 17.15 4.99
CA LEU A 52 -21.80 16.06 5.39
C LEU A 52 -21.06 16.36 6.71
N LYS A 53 -20.52 17.57 6.88
CA LYS A 53 -19.79 17.95 8.11
C LYS A 53 -20.65 17.95 9.37
N ALA A 54 -21.88 18.49 9.28
CA ALA A 54 -22.82 18.51 10.39
C ALA A 54 -23.32 17.09 10.70
N ASN A 55 -23.62 16.29 9.67
CA ASN A 55 -24.08 14.93 9.83
C ASN A 55 -23.01 14.01 10.43
N TYR A 56 -21.74 14.12 10.02
CA TYR A 56 -20.63 13.38 10.64
C TYR A 56 -20.41 13.79 12.10
N LYS A 57 -20.59 15.08 12.41
CA LYS A 57 -20.54 15.56 13.79
C LYS A 57 -21.66 14.93 14.63
N ASP A 58 -22.91 14.98 14.18
CA ASP A 58 -24.07 14.45 14.91
C ASP A 58 -23.99 12.92 15.06
N ALA A 59 -23.55 12.22 14.01
CA ALA A 59 -23.28 10.78 14.03
C ALA A 59 -22.19 10.41 15.05
N MET A 60 -21.09 11.15 15.06
CA MET A 60 -20.01 10.97 16.03
C MET A 60 -20.49 11.26 17.46
N GLU A 61 -21.26 12.33 17.66
CA GLU A 61 -21.85 12.68 18.95
C GLU A 61 -22.82 11.62 19.45
N LEU A 62 -23.67 11.06 18.57
CA LEU A 62 -24.58 9.96 18.88
C LEU A 62 -23.83 8.67 19.22
N ALA A 63 -22.82 8.29 18.44
CA ALA A 63 -21.97 7.13 18.72
C ALA A 63 -21.25 7.30 20.07
N GLN A 64 -20.72 8.48 20.35
CA GLN A 64 -20.11 8.82 21.64
C GLN A 64 -21.12 8.75 22.79
N ALA A 65 -22.34 9.27 22.61
CA ALA A 65 -23.39 9.22 23.63
C ALA A 65 -23.79 7.78 23.97
N ARG A 66 -23.97 6.92 22.95
CA ARG A 66 -24.29 5.50 23.13
C ARG A 66 -23.14 4.72 23.79
N LEU A 67 -21.90 4.94 23.35
CA LEU A 67 -20.73 4.32 23.97
C LEU A 67 -20.53 4.79 25.43
N LYS A 68 -20.78 6.08 25.72
CA LYS A 68 -20.77 6.62 27.09
C LYS A 68 -21.90 6.06 27.96
N ALA A 69 -23.07 5.80 27.39
CA ALA A 69 -24.16 5.15 28.13
C ALA A 69 -23.78 3.71 28.51
N TYR A 70 -23.06 3.01 27.64
CA TYR A 70 -22.56 1.66 27.88
C TYR A 70 -21.38 1.62 28.88
N SER A 71 -20.51 2.63 28.83
CA SER A 71 -19.36 2.78 29.75
C SER A 71 -19.74 3.09 31.20
N ARG A 72 -21.02 3.41 31.47
CA ARG A 72 -21.57 3.68 32.83
C ARG A 72 -21.92 2.42 33.62
N SER A 73 -21.79 1.22 33.03
CA SER A 73 -21.87 -0.01 33.82
C SER A 73 -20.60 -0.17 34.67
N GLU A 74 -20.68 -0.59 35.93
CA GLU A 74 -19.52 -0.64 36.85
C GLU A 74 -18.48 -1.74 36.51
N ASN A 75 -18.61 -2.40 35.36
CA ASN A 75 -17.72 -3.47 34.94
C ASN A 75 -16.36 -2.91 34.47
N SER A 76 -15.26 -3.60 34.78
CA SER A 76 -13.91 -3.25 34.35
C SER A 76 -13.79 -3.03 32.82
N GLY A 77 -14.52 -3.82 32.03
CA GLY A 77 -14.60 -3.64 30.58
C GLY A 77 -15.22 -2.29 30.15
N ALA A 78 -16.18 -1.77 30.90
CA ALA A 78 -16.83 -0.50 30.62
C ALA A 78 -15.88 0.69 30.85
N LYS A 79 -15.00 0.61 31.88
CA LYS A 79 -13.95 1.60 32.14
C LYS A 79 -12.92 1.65 31.00
N ILE A 80 -12.49 0.49 30.49
CA ILE A 80 -11.56 0.40 29.36
C ILE A 80 -12.20 1.00 28.10
N VAL A 81 -13.46 0.66 27.81
CA VAL A 81 -14.21 1.24 26.67
C VAL A 81 -14.34 2.75 26.81
N GLY A 82 -14.67 3.25 28.01
CA GLY A 82 -14.76 4.68 28.29
C GLY A 82 -13.43 5.41 28.06
N GLN A 83 -12.33 4.85 28.54
CA GLN A 83 -10.99 5.43 28.32
C GLN A 83 -10.60 5.42 26.84
N ASN A 84 -10.83 4.31 26.14
CA ASN A 84 -10.56 4.22 24.70
C ASN A 84 -11.40 5.23 23.90
N LEU A 85 -12.66 5.45 24.28
CA LEU A 85 -13.52 6.43 23.64
C LEU A 85 -13.05 7.87 23.88
N THR A 86 -12.65 8.19 25.11
CA THR A 86 -12.07 9.50 25.44
C THR A 86 -10.81 9.74 24.61
N ASN A 87 -9.89 8.78 24.61
CA ASN A 87 -8.66 8.85 23.82
C ASN A 87 -8.97 9.04 22.32
N ALA A 88 -9.88 8.23 21.76
CA ALA A 88 -10.28 8.37 20.36
C ALA A 88 -10.90 9.75 20.06
N THR A 89 -11.72 10.28 20.97
CA THR A 89 -12.33 11.60 20.83
C THR A 89 -11.29 12.71 20.85
N GLU A 90 -10.32 12.63 21.75
CA GLU A 90 -9.20 13.58 21.83
C GLU A 90 -8.36 13.52 20.55
N MET A 91 -8.03 12.33 20.06
CA MET A 91 -7.29 12.14 18.81
C MET A 91 -8.05 12.68 17.60
N MET A 92 -9.35 12.42 17.49
CA MET A 92 -10.18 12.99 16.41
C MET A 92 -10.23 14.52 16.48
N LYS A 93 -10.40 15.11 17.67
CA LYS A 93 -10.39 16.57 17.84
C LYS A 93 -9.05 17.17 17.46
N LYS A 94 -7.95 16.56 17.91
CA LYS A 94 -6.59 16.92 17.54
C LYS A 94 -6.44 16.91 16.01
N GLY A 95 -6.76 15.77 15.40
CA GLY A 95 -6.63 15.51 13.96
C GLY A 95 -7.49 16.39 13.04
N VAL A 96 -8.60 16.97 13.53
CA VAL A 96 -9.49 17.81 12.71
C VAL A 96 -9.15 19.29 12.81
N SER A 97 -8.48 19.72 13.88
CA SER A 97 -8.34 21.14 14.22
C SER A 97 -7.42 21.94 13.26
N ASN A 98 -6.36 21.33 12.74
CA ASN A 98 -5.36 21.97 11.86
C ASN A 98 -5.20 21.28 10.49
N LEU A 99 -5.99 20.24 10.19
CA LEU A 99 -5.84 19.48 8.95
C LEU A 99 -5.95 20.36 7.69
N THR A 100 -6.88 21.32 7.66
CA THR A 100 -7.08 22.19 6.49
C THR A 100 -5.84 23.02 6.15
N SER A 101 -5.21 23.64 7.15
CA SER A 101 -4.00 24.46 6.92
C SER A 101 -2.80 23.59 6.57
N TYR A 102 -2.69 22.41 7.18
CA TYR A 102 -1.65 21.44 6.85
C TYR A 102 -1.78 20.93 5.41
N TRP A 103 -3.00 20.55 5.00
CA TRP A 103 -3.30 20.00 3.68
C TRP A 103 -2.94 20.96 2.55
N ALA A 104 -3.24 22.25 2.73
CA ALA A 104 -2.97 23.30 1.74
C ALA A 104 -1.47 23.43 1.40
N ALA A 105 -0.57 23.09 2.34
CA ALA A 105 0.87 23.11 2.11
C ALA A 105 1.42 21.74 1.68
N ALA A 106 0.95 20.64 2.30
CA ALA A 106 1.52 19.31 2.09
C ALA A 106 1.20 18.74 0.71
N VAL A 107 -0.06 18.82 0.25
CA VAL A 107 -0.46 18.18 -1.02
C VAL A 107 0.27 18.77 -2.23
N PRO A 108 0.39 20.11 -2.41
CA PRO A 108 1.15 20.66 -3.52
C PRO A 108 2.61 20.23 -3.53
N ARG A 109 3.23 20.05 -2.36
CA ARG A 109 4.61 19.62 -2.22
C ARG A 109 4.82 18.18 -2.71
N TYR A 110 4.02 17.22 -2.21
CA TYR A 110 4.06 15.85 -2.73
C TYR A 110 3.74 15.79 -4.22
N LYS A 111 2.73 16.56 -4.67
CA LYS A 111 2.36 16.62 -6.07
C LYS A 111 3.52 17.10 -6.93
N ALA A 112 4.25 18.14 -6.51
CA ALA A 112 5.43 18.61 -7.22
C ALA A 112 6.54 17.53 -7.28
N ALA A 113 6.86 16.88 -6.16
CA ALA A 113 7.89 15.84 -6.12
C ALA A 113 7.56 14.62 -6.99
N ILE A 114 6.31 14.14 -6.89
CA ILE A 114 5.82 12.98 -7.65
C ILE A 114 5.72 13.33 -9.14
N GLU A 115 5.04 14.41 -9.51
CA GLU A 115 4.80 14.74 -10.92
C GLU A 115 6.08 15.10 -11.66
N SER A 116 7.00 15.83 -11.05
CA SER A 116 8.31 16.11 -11.68
C SER A 116 9.08 14.82 -11.97
N SER A 117 9.06 13.88 -11.03
CA SER A 117 9.73 12.59 -11.17
C SER A 117 9.04 11.66 -12.18
N VAL A 118 7.70 11.66 -12.24
CA VAL A 118 6.96 10.90 -13.26
C VAL A 118 7.25 11.44 -14.67
N ARG A 119 7.30 12.77 -14.82
CA ARG A 119 7.37 13.46 -16.12
C ARG A 119 8.77 13.65 -16.66
N GLU A 120 9.80 13.36 -15.86
CA GLU A 120 11.18 13.52 -16.31
C GLU A 120 11.47 12.60 -17.50
N SER A 121 12.05 13.21 -18.53
CA SER A 121 12.36 12.61 -19.83
C SER A 121 13.86 12.63 -20.08
N ASN A 122 14.29 12.01 -21.18
CA ASN A 122 15.70 11.88 -21.55
C ASN A 122 16.53 11.07 -20.54
N LEU A 123 15.90 10.08 -19.91
CA LEU A 123 16.58 9.12 -19.05
C LEU A 123 17.50 8.23 -19.88
N ALA A 124 18.77 8.16 -19.50
CA ALA A 124 19.76 7.31 -20.17
C ALA A 124 19.24 5.88 -20.32
N TYR A 125 19.34 5.33 -21.53
CA TYR A 125 18.89 3.97 -21.89
C TYR A 125 17.39 3.68 -21.78
N ILE A 126 16.56 4.65 -21.37
CA ILE A 126 15.11 4.50 -21.23
C ILE A 126 14.36 5.41 -22.20
N SER A 127 14.65 6.72 -22.18
CA SER A 127 13.94 7.75 -22.96
C SER A 127 14.86 8.82 -23.55
N ASP A 128 16.16 8.56 -23.60
CA ASP A 128 17.21 9.43 -24.18
C ASP A 128 17.21 9.48 -25.71
N LYS A 129 16.43 8.61 -26.36
CA LYS A 129 16.24 8.57 -27.81
C LYS A 129 14.76 8.53 -28.17
N VAL A 130 14.43 9.03 -29.36
CA VAL A 130 13.07 8.93 -29.93
C VAL A 130 12.58 7.48 -29.89
N LEU A 131 11.42 7.26 -29.28
CA LEU A 131 10.82 5.93 -29.16
C LEU A 131 9.58 5.86 -30.05
N LYS A 132 9.70 5.16 -31.19
CA LYS A 132 8.60 4.99 -32.14
C LYS A 132 8.11 3.56 -32.17
N SER A 133 6.80 3.42 -32.24
CA SER A 133 6.12 2.14 -32.32
C SER A 133 6.37 1.43 -33.66
N SER A 134 6.45 0.10 -33.60
CA SER A 134 6.36 -0.77 -34.80
C SER A 134 4.91 -1.18 -35.12
N GLU A 135 3.94 -0.66 -34.38
CA GLU A 135 2.50 -1.00 -34.43
C GLU A 135 2.21 -2.49 -34.13
N SER A 136 3.21 -3.21 -33.60
CA SER A 136 3.09 -4.58 -33.14
C SER A 136 2.45 -4.67 -31.74
N ALA A 137 2.09 -5.87 -31.31
CA ALA A 137 1.55 -6.10 -29.97
C ALA A 137 2.54 -5.79 -28.84
N GLN A 138 3.85 -5.71 -29.13
CA GLN A 138 4.84 -5.25 -28.16
C GLN A 138 4.69 -3.76 -27.84
N TRP A 139 4.04 -2.99 -28.72
CA TRP A 139 3.79 -1.56 -28.51
C TRP A 139 2.34 -1.28 -28.13
N ALA A 140 1.63 -2.30 -27.64
CA ALA A 140 0.27 -2.13 -27.18
C ALA A 140 0.22 -1.64 -25.72
N VAL A 141 -0.92 -1.05 -25.34
CA VAL A 141 -1.22 -0.61 -23.96
C VAL A 141 -2.65 -1.06 -23.62
N GLY A 142 -2.84 -1.72 -22.47
CA GLY A 142 -4.16 -2.01 -21.88
C GLY A 142 -4.37 -3.44 -21.38
N THR A 143 -5.59 -3.74 -20.94
CA THR A 143 -6.06 -5.08 -20.48
C THR A 143 -7.38 -5.52 -21.11
N GLY A 144 -8.11 -4.61 -21.78
CA GLY A 144 -9.36 -4.88 -22.50
C GLY A 144 -9.36 -4.16 -23.84
N ASP A 145 -9.58 -2.84 -23.81
CA ASP A 145 -9.44 -1.98 -25.00
C ASP A 145 -7.94 -1.78 -25.32
N ILE A 146 -7.38 -2.72 -26.06
CA ILE A 146 -5.96 -2.73 -26.42
C ILE A 146 -5.68 -1.61 -27.44
N LEU A 147 -4.93 -0.61 -27.01
CA LEU A 147 -4.45 0.44 -27.89
C LEU A 147 -3.10 0.04 -28.50
N LYS A 148 -3.06 -0.18 -29.81
CA LYS A 148 -1.78 -0.24 -30.54
C LYS A 148 -1.30 1.17 -30.82
N ILE A 149 -0.10 1.49 -30.38
CA ILE A 149 0.48 2.83 -30.56
C ILE A 149 0.89 3.04 -32.02
N SER A 150 0.60 4.23 -32.57
CA SER A 150 0.98 4.61 -33.94
C SER A 150 2.50 4.76 -34.11
N LYS A 151 3.03 4.36 -35.27
CA LYS A 151 4.45 4.57 -35.63
C LYS A 151 4.86 6.04 -35.75
N GLU A 152 3.90 6.93 -35.95
CA GLU A 152 4.14 8.37 -36.07
C GLU A 152 4.18 9.09 -34.72
N PHE A 153 3.95 8.37 -33.63
CA PHE A 153 3.93 8.91 -32.28
C PHE A 153 5.25 8.60 -31.55
N ASP A 154 5.89 9.63 -30.98
CA ASP A 154 7.02 9.46 -30.06
C ASP A 154 6.47 9.21 -28.66
N VAL A 155 6.59 7.99 -28.16
CA VAL A 155 5.93 7.59 -26.90
C VAL A 155 6.48 8.29 -25.67
N ARG A 156 7.64 8.95 -25.78
CA ARG A 156 8.21 9.73 -24.67
C ARG A 156 7.31 10.90 -24.26
N THR A 157 6.56 11.47 -25.19
CA THR A 157 5.65 12.59 -24.89
C THR A 157 4.41 12.13 -24.11
N ALA A 158 4.15 10.82 -24.06
CA ALA A 158 2.98 10.27 -23.38
C ALA A 158 2.93 10.59 -21.89
N ILE A 159 4.08 10.75 -21.24
CA ILE A 159 4.18 10.97 -19.80
C ILE A 159 4.21 12.45 -19.41
N GLU A 160 4.22 13.40 -20.36
CA GLU A 160 4.39 14.84 -20.06
C GLU A 160 3.30 15.41 -19.13
N ASN A 161 2.09 14.86 -19.20
CA ASN A 161 0.96 15.25 -18.35
C ASN A 161 0.62 14.16 -17.31
N ALA A 162 1.44 13.12 -17.20
CA ALA A 162 1.12 11.98 -16.37
C ALA A 162 1.11 12.33 -14.88
N THR A 163 0.23 11.67 -14.14
CA THR A 163 0.11 11.76 -12.67
C THR A 163 -0.15 10.38 -12.08
N ILE A 164 0.16 10.19 -10.80
CA ILE A 164 -0.30 9.03 -10.03
C ILE A 164 -1.48 9.49 -9.20
N GLN A 165 -2.66 8.94 -9.45
CA GLN A 165 -3.88 9.39 -8.76
C GLN A 165 -3.76 9.17 -7.26
N ASN A 166 -4.27 10.13 -6.47
CA ASN A 166 -4.43 10.04 -5.01
C ASN A 166 -3.14 9.85 -4.18
N LEU A 167 -1.99 9.60 -4.79
CA LEU A 167 -0.76 9.28 -4.07
C LEU A 167 -0.26 10.48 -3.26
N ALA A 168 -0.31 11.69 -3.83
CA ALA A 168 0.12 12.91 -3.16
C ALA A 168 -0.75 13.20 -1.91
N GLU A 169 -2.06 13.09 -2.06
CA GLU A 169 -3.04 13.25 -0.98
C GLU A 169 -2.87 12.18 0.10
N SER A 170 -2.65 10.93 -0.30
CA SER A 170 -2.49 9.81 0.64
C SER A 170 -1.19 9.89 1.44
N LEU A 171 -0.08 10.30 0.81
CA LEU A 171 1.19 10.53 1.50
C LEU A 171 1.14 11.76 2.41
N ALA A 172 0.49 12.85 1.97
CA ALA A 172 0.27 14.02 2.83
C ALA A 172 -0.54 13.68 4.08
N LEU A 173 -1.58 12.85 3.93
CA LEU A 173 -2.36 12.35 5.06
C LEU A 173 -1.53 11.42 5.96
N ALA A 174 -0.72 10.53 5.38
CA ALA A 174 0.16 9.65 6.15
C ALA A 174 1.17 10.46 6.96
N GLU A 175 1.82 11.47 6.36
CA GLU A 175 2.73 12.39 7.05
C GLU A 175 2.03 13.06 8.24
N TYR A 176 0.82 13.59 8.04
CA TYR A 176 0.05 14.25 9.08
C TYR A 176 -0.28 13.29 10.23
N ILE A 177 -0.80 12.10 9.92
CA ILE A 177 -1.16 11.09 10.91
C ILE A 177 0.06 10.70 11.76
N LEU A 178 1.22 10.50 11.12
CA LEU A 178 2.45 10.13 11.81
C LEU A 178 2.99 11.27 12.68
N LYS A 179 3.05 12.50 12.16
CA LYS A 179 3.51 13.69 12.91
C LYS A 179 2.64 14.02 14.11
N GLU A 180 1.33 13.86 13.95
CA GLU A 180 0.37 14.12 15.03
C GLU A 180 0.18 12.90 15.95
N GLY A 181 0.84 11.77 15.65
CA GLY A 181 0.76 10.53 16.42
C GLY A 181 -0.62 9.89 16.43
N LEU A 182 -1.45 10.11 15.40
CA LEU A 182 -2.85 9.71 15.36
C LEU A 182 -3.03 8.20 15.12
N ALA A 183 -2.11 7.57 14.39
CA ALA A 183 -2.06 6.13 14.18
C ALA A 183 -0.62 5.65 13.94
N ALA A 184 -0.39 4.35 14.19
CA ALA A 184 0.92 3.71 14.00
C ALA A 184 0.98 2.80 12.75
N SER A 185 -0.16 2.57 12.08
CA SER A 185 -0.26 1.77 10.86
C SER A 185 -1.24 2.44 9.91
N ILE A 186 -0.81 2.63 8.66
CA ILE A 186 -1.53 3.41 7.67
C ILE A 186 -1.41 2.68 6.33
N ASP A 187 -2.54 2.36 5.73
CA ASP A 187 -2.57 1.85 4.35
C ASP A 187 -2.66 3.02 3.38
N VAL A 188 -1.64 3.17 2.55
CA VAL A 188 -1.59 4.17 1.49
C VAL A 188 -1.88 3.48 0.17
N ARG A 189 -2.96 3.91 -0.49
CA ARG A 189 -3.29 3.45 -1.83
C ARG A 189 -2.52 4.24 -2.87
N SER A 190 -1.83 3.54 -3.75
CA SER A 190 -1.27 4.11 -4.98
C SER A 190 -2.07 3.61 -6.17
N ASP A 191 -2.68 4.53 -6.92
CA ASP A 191 -3.54 4.20 -8.04
C ASP A 191 -2.79 4.19 -9.38
N SER A 192 -3.54 4.07 -10.48
CA SER A 192 -3.05 4.06 -11.85
C SER A 192 -2.34 5.34 -12.27
N LEU A 193 -1.51 5.24 -13.33
CA LEU A 193 -1.04 6.42 -14.06
C LEU A 193 -2.21 7.02 -14.85
N ASN A 194 -2.48 8.30 -14.65
CA ASN A 194 -3.51 9.06 -15.35
C ASN A 194 -2.90 10.13 -16.23
N GLY A 195 -3.68 10.63 -17.19
CA GLY A 195 -3.26 11.75 -18.05
C GLY A 195 -2.18 11.35 -19.08
N LEU A 196 -2.08 10.06 -19.42
CA LEU A 196 -1.17 9.60 -20.45
C LEU A 196 -1.70 10.03 -21.81
N MET A 197 -0.93 10.84 -22.54
CA MET A 197 -1.32 11.28 -23.88
C MET A 197 -0.86 10.23 -24.89
N LEU A 198 -1.76 9.35 -25.34
CA LEU A 198 -1.42 8.25 -26.24
C LEU A 198 -2.13 8.40 -27.57
N ARG A 199 -1.44 8.09 -28.66
CA ARG A 199 -1.98 8.08 -30.03
C ARG A 199 -1.99 6.67 -30.60
N GLY A 200 -3.19 6.15 -30.85
CA GLY A 200 -3.42 4.86 -31.48
C GLY A 200 -3.20 4.87 -32.99
N VAL A 201 -3.05 3.68 -33.57
CA VAL A 201 -3.11 3.49 -35.03
C VAL A 201 -4.45 4.02 -35.58
N GLY A 202 -4.38 4.86 -36.60
CA GLY A 202 -5.56 5.50 -37.21
C GLY A 202 -6.06 6.76 -36.51
N GLU A 203 -5.55 7.08 -35.32
CA GLU A 203 -5.88 8.33 -34.63
C GLU A 203 -5.10 9.51 -35.21
N THR A 204 -5.73 10.68 -35.32
CA THR A 204 -5.10 11.91 -35.84
C THR A 204 -4.40 12.71 -34.74
N ALA A 205 -4.79 12.53 -33.47
CA ALA A 205 -4.24 13.21 -32.31
C ALA A 205 -4.11 12.26 -31.12
N ALA A 206 -3.22 12.58 -30.18
CA ALA A 206 -3.13 11.87 -28.91
C ALA A 206 -4.32 12.20 -28.00
N THR A 207 -4.81 11.22 -27.27
CA THR A 207 -5.90 11.35 -26.31
C THR A 207 -5.44 10.98 -24.91
N ALA A 208 -6.00 11.62 -23.89
CA ALA A 208 -5.70 11.32 -22.50
C ALA A 208 -6.27 9.94 -22.13
N ARG A 209 -5.43 9.09 -21.53
CA ARG A 209 -5.78 7.73 -21.12
C ARG A 209 -5.23 7.44 -19.72
N ASN A 210 -5.84 6.43 -19.10
CA ASN A 210 -5.41 5.90 -17.82
C ASN A 210 -4.78 4.52 -18.07
N LEU A 211 -3.66 4.24 -17.41
CA LEU A 211 -2.99 2.94 -17.46
C LEU A 211 -3.27 2.20 -16.16
N GLY A 212 -4.11 1.17 -16.25
CA GLY A 212 -4.25 0.20 -15.19
C GLY A 212 -2.92 -0.49 -14.87
N LEU A 213 -2.71 -0.83 -13.60
CA LEU A 213 -1.54 -1.61 -13.16
C LEU A 213 -1.62 -3.09 -13.53
N ASP A 214 -2.82 -3.55 -13.92
CA ASP A 214 -2.95 -4.80 -14.66
C ASP A 214 -2.45 -4.56 -16.11
N MET A 215 -1.40 -5.29 -16.51
CA MET A 215 -0.66 -5.04 -17.76
C MET A 215 -0.69 -6.27 -18.69
N HIS A 216 -1.86 -6.91 -18.84
CA HIS A 216 -2.00 -8.11 -19.67
C HIS A 216 -1.66 -7.89 -21.15
N ALA A 217 -1.97 -6.73 -21.70
CA ALA A 217 -1.70 -6.39 -23.10
C ALA A 217 -0.87 -5.10 -23.24
N THR A 218 -0.12 -4.74 -22.19
CA THR A 218 0.88 -3.68 -22.27
C THR A 218 2.22 -4.32 -22.62
N GLY A 219 2.71 -4.06 -23.83
CA GLY A 219 3.92 -4.71 -24.32
C GLY A 219 5.22 -4.09 -23.77
N SER A 220 6.33 -4.80 -23.96
CA SER A 220 7.56 -4.59 -23.18
C SER A 220 8.17 -3.17 -23.25
N PRO A 221 8.29 -2.47 -24.39
CA PRO A 221 8.81 -1.10 -24.42
C PRO A 221 7.90 -0.13 -23.65
N MET A 222 6.58 -0.34 -23.73
CA MET A 222 5.61 0.48 -23.00
C MET A 222 5.67 0.20 -21.50
N VAL A 223 5.81 -1.07 -21.09
CA VAL A 223 5.99 -1.42 -19.67
C VAL A 223 7.25 -0.78 -19.11
N VAL A 224 8.39 -0.87 -19.80
CA VAL A 224 9.65 -0.27 -19.32
C VAL A 224 9.47 1.23 -19.11
N LEU A 225 8.96 1.95 -20.11
CA LEU A 225 8.75 3.41 -19.99
C LEU A 225 7.77 3.77 -18.86
N LEU A 226 6.58 3.15 -18.86
CA LEU A 226 5.49 3.54 -17.98
C LEU A 226 5.70 3.07 -16.54
N ALA A 227 6.23 1.85 -16.34
CA ALA A 227 6.57 1.36 -15.00
C ALA A 227 7.74 2.16 -14.42
N THR A 228 8.76 2.53 -15.21
CA THR A 228 9.82 3.43 -14.74
C THR A 228 9.26 4.77 -14.32
N ALA A 229 8.38 5.40 -15.12
CA ALA A 229 7.74 6.66 -14.73
C ALA A 229 6.94 6.52 -13.43
N TYR A 230 6.13 5.46 -13.31
CA TYR A 230 5.34 5.17 -12.11
C TYR A 230 6.20 5.00 -10.86
N TYR A 231 7.19 4.09 -10.90
CA TYR A 231 8.01 3.80 -9.73
C TYR A 231 8.88 4.97 -9.32
N ARG A 232 9.35 5.79 -10.28
CA ARG A 232 10.05 7.04 -9.96
C ARG A 232 9.17 8.01 -9.17
N GLY A 233 7.92 8.19 -9.62
CA GLY A 233 6.92 8.97 -8.90
C GLY A 233 6.65 8.44 -7.49
N LEU A 234 6.44 7.12 -7.37
CA LEU A 234 6.24 6.45 -6.08
C LEU A 234 7.43 6.68 -5.14
N THR A 235 8.66 6.45 -5.62
CA THR A 235 9.87 6.62 -4.81
C THR A 235 10.11 8.08 -4.43
N ALA A 236 9.81 9.03 -5.32
CA ALA A 236 9.92 10.46 -5.01
C ALA A 236 8.94 10.88 -3.91
N GLY A 237 7.72 10.35 -3.94
CA GLY A 237 6.75 10.53 -2.84
C GLY A 237 7.24 9.95 -1.51
N ILE A 238 7.87 8.76 -1.53
CA ILE A 238 8.45 8.16 -0.32
C ILE A 238 9.63 8.97 0.21
N LEU A 239 10.49 9.50 -0.67
CA LEU A 239 11.61 10.36 -0.29
C LEU A 239 11.10 11.66 0.34
N GLU A 240 10.08 12.28 -0.26
CA GLU A 240 9.43 13.45 0.34
C GLU A 240 8.84 13.11 1.71
N LEU A 241 8.18 11.96 1.87
CA LEU A 241 7.68 11.51 3.17
C LEU A 241 8.80 11.36 4.20
N MET A 242 9.90 10.71 3.83
CA MET A 242 11.08 10.55 4.68
C MET A 242 11.62 11.92 5.14
N ASP A 243 11.82 12.85 4.22
CA ASP A 243 12.33 14.19 4.52
C ASP A 243 11.40 14.93 5.48
N GLN A 244 10.09 14.82 5.26
CA GLN A 244 9.11 15.52 6.08
C GLN A 244 8.95 14.92 7.47
N LEU A 245 8.99 13.60 7.63
CA LEU A 245 8.94 12.95 8.94
C LEU A 245 10.16 13.31 9.79
N GLY A 246 11.30 13.60 9.14
CA GLY A 246 12.55 13.90 9.82
C GLY A 246 13.13 12.68 10.55
N PRO A 247 14.37 12.78 11.06
CA PRO A 247 15.11 11.63 11.57
C PRO A 247 14.40 10.92 12.72
N THR A 248 13.80 11.66 13.66
CA THR A 248 13.17 11.10 14.87
C THR A 248 11.96 10.23 14.58
N ILE A 249 11.12 10.60 13.61
CA ILE A 249 9.96 9.78 13.24
C ILE A 249 10.38 8.72 12.22
N TRP A 250 11.23 9.09 11.26
CA TRP A 250 11.67 8.18 10.20
C TRP A 250 12.46 6.97 10.70
N GLU A 251 13.33 7.14 11.72
CA GLU A 251 14.11 6.04 12.31
C GLU A 251 13.24 4.90 12.85
N ASN A 252 11.99 5.22 13.21
CA ASN A 252 10.99 4.31 13.75
C ASN A 252 9.88 3.97 12.73
N THR A 253 10.07 4.32 11.45
CA THR A 253 9.07 4.12 10.39
C THR A 253 9.53 3.03 9.42
N VAL A 254 8.58 2.19 8.99
CA VAL A 254 8.74 1.25 7.87
C VAL A 254 7.64 1.53 6.85
N VAL A 255 8.03 1.80 5.61
CA VAL A 255 7.12 1.85 4.46
C VAL A 255 7.29 0.55 3.69
N GLN A 256 6.29 -0.32 3.76
CA GLN A 256 6.25 -1.55 2.96
C GLN A 256 5.47 -1.29 1.66
N VAL A 257 6.13 -1.50 0.53
CA VAL A 257 5.50 -1.52 -0.79
C VAL A 257 5.33 -2.98 -1.20
N GLN A 258 4.09 -3.38 -1.47
CA GLN A 258 3.75 -4.73 -1.91
C GLN A 258 2.73 -4.68 -3.04
N GLY A 259 2.82 -5.64 -3.95
CA GLY A 259 1.76 -5.94 -4.91
C GLY A 259 1.04 -7.23 -4.51
N ASP A 260 -0.24 -7.34 -4.86
CA ASP A 260 -1.05 -8.54 -4.60
C ASP A 260 -0.47 -9.79 -5.28
N PHE A 261 0.12 -9.61 -6.46
CA PHE A 261 0.85 -10.62 -7.21
C PHE A 261 1.88 -9.96 -8.14
N GLY A 262 2.95 -10.70 -8.44
CA GLY A 262 3.93 -10.33 -9.45
C GLY A 262 3.36 -10.43 -10.87
N ARG A 263 3.99 -9.72 -11.81
CA ARG A 263 3.71 -9.86 -13.23
C ARG A 263 4.76 -10.76 -13.87
N THR A 264 4.31 -11.79 -14.57
CA THR A 264 5.18 -12.69 -15.31
C THR A 264 5.22 -12.26 -16.77
N GLY A 265 6.34 -11.73 -17.24
CA GLY A 265 6.47 -11.22 -18.61
C GLY A 265 6.45 -12.35 -19.64
N ARG A 266 5.64 -12.24 -20.70
CA ARG A 266 5.63 -13.22 -21.79
C ARG A 266 6.92 -13.11 -22.59
N THR A 267 7.49 -14.24 -23.01
CA THR A 267 8.73 -14.30 -23.81
C THR A 267 8.65 -13.53 -25.13
N ASN A 268 7.45 -13.40 -25.70
CA ASN A 268 7.21 -12.62 -26.91
C ASN A 268 7.09 -11.10 -26.67
N GLY A 269 7.12 -10.63 -25.43
CA GLY A 269 7.05 -9.21 -25.06
C GLY A 269 5.70 -8.53 -25.29
N THR A 270 4.62 -9.28 -25.55
CA THR A 270 3.29 -8.71 -25.86
C THR A 270 2.45 -8.42 -24.62
N GLY A 271 3.02 -8.56 -23.43
CA GLY A 271 2.32 -8.36 -22.17
C GLY A 271 2.88 -9.23 -21.06
N SER A 272 2.06 -9.39 -20.03
CA SER A 272 2.38 -10.20 -18.86
C SER A 272 1.17 -10.96 -18.37
N ASP A 273 1.38 -12.02 -17.60
CA ASP A 273 0.34 -12.80 -16.95
C ASP A 273 0.46 -12.70 -15.42
N HIS A 274 -0.52 -13.22 -14.70
CA HIS A 274 -0.55 -13.20 -13.23
C HIS A 274 0.42 -14.21 -12.64
N GLY A 275 1.38 -13.73 -11.84
CA GLY A 275 2.26 -14.56 -11.03
C GLY A 275 1.66 -14.87 -9.67
N TYR A 276 0.72 -15.82 -9.59
CA TYR A 276 -0.04 -16.11 -8.37
C TYR A 276 0.80 -16.52 -7.14
N ASN A 277 2.04 -16.96 -7.35
CA ASN A 277 3.00 -17.35 -6.31
C ASN A 277 4.20 -16.40 -6.20
N GLN A 278 4.06 -15.20 -6.74
CA GLN A 278 5.09 -14.16 -6.76
C GLN A 278 4.55 -13.00 -5.95
N MET A 279 5.17 -12.71 -4.79
CA MET A 279 4.86 -11.51 -4.02
C MET A 279 6.14 -10.70 -3.94
N VAL A 280 6.19 -9.62 -4.71
CA VAL A 280 7.32 -8.69 -4.69
C VAL A 280 7.07 -7.69 -3.58
N THR A 281 7.95 -7.67 -2.58
CA THR A 281 7.88 -6.74 -1.47
C THR A 281 9.18 -5.96 -1.35
N SER A 282 9.05 -4.65 -1.18
CA SER A 282 10.14 -3.73 -0.87
C SER A 282 9.82 -3.04 0.44
N ALA A 283 10.84 -2.82 1.28
CA ALA A 283 10.69 -2.08 2.52
C ALA A 283 11.69 -0.93 2.56
N PHE A 284 11.21 0.26 2.91
CA PHE A 284 12.00 1.46 3.16
C PHE A 284 11.89 1.78 4.65
N SER A 285 12.99 2.08 5.31
CA SER A 285 12.96 2.37 6.75
C SER A 285 14.14 3.23 7.15
N GLY A 286 13.93 4.10 8.15
CA GLY A 286 15.01 4.81 8.81
C GLY A 286 15.76 3.98 9.84
N ALA A 287 15.31 2.75 10.11
CA ALA A 287 15.92 1.87 11.10
C ALA A 287 17.36 1.46 10.74
N PHE A 288 17.75 1.59 9.47
CA PHE A 288 19.10 1.26 8.98
C PHE A 288 19.59 2.24 7.91
N ASN A 289 20.91 2.35 7.74
CA ASN A 289 21.54 3.27 6.78
C ASN A 289 22.47 2.58 5.76
N ASN A 290 22.57 1.25 5.78
CA ASN A 290 23.47 0.45 4.95
C ASN A 290 22.75 -0.29 3.81
N GLY A 291 21.67 0.27 3.29
CA GLY A 291 20.94 -0.26 2.13
C GLY A 291 21.56 0.13 0.79
N PRO A 292 21.05 -0.42 -0.34
CA PRO A 292 19.98 -1.43 -0.42
C PRO A 292 20.46 -2.84 -0.07
N ILE A 293 19.57 -3.65 0.50
CA ILE A 293 19.83 -5.06 0.85
C ILE A 293 18.77 -5.94 0.21
N VAL A 294 19.23 -7.03 -0.43
CA VAL A 294 18.35 -8.07 -0.97
C VAL A 294 18.40 -9.28 -0.06
N VAL A 295 17.24 -9.84 0.27
CA VAL A 295 17.11 -11.05 1.06
C VAL A 295 16.17 -12.06 0.40
N GLY A 296 16.38 -13.33 0.72
CA GLY A 296 15.63 -14.43 0.16
C GLY A 296 16.23 -14.95 -1.14
N ASN A 297 15.84 -16.18 -1.48
CA ASN A 297 16.23 -16.80 -2.74
C ASN A 297 15.12 -16.62 -3.77
N ILE A 298 15.51 -16.57 -5.05
CA ILE A 298 14.61 -16.49 -6.19
C ILE A 298 14.83 -17.69 -7.11
N SER A 299 13.78 -18.21 -7.72
CA SER A 299 13.87 -19.26 -8.73
C SER A 299 14.36 -18.68 -10.06
N LEU A 300 15.30 -19.36 -10.71
CA LEU A 300 15.72 -19.05 -12.08
C LEU A 300 14.57 -19.22 -13.06
N ASN A 301 13.72 -20.22 -12.82
CA ASN A 301 12.63 -20.59 -13.72
C ASN A 301 11.29 -20.15 -13.12
N GLY A 302 10.51 -19.41 -13.91
CA GLY A 302 9.11 -19.11 -13.60
C GLY A 302 8.21 -20.34 -13.76
N PRO A 303 6.94 -20.27 -13.31
CA PRO A 303 6.00 -21.36 -13.49
C PRO A 303 5.58 -21.47 -14.98
N GLY A 304 5.96 -22.54 -15.66
CA GLY A 304 5.52 -22.85 -17.03
C GLY A 304 6.56 -22.58 -18.12
N THR A 305 6.25 -22.98 -19.36
CA THR A 305 7.20 -22.99 -20.48
C THR A 305 7.21 -21.70 -21.31
N ASN A 306 6.29 -20.76 -21.05
CA ASN A 306 6.12 -19.54 -21.85
C ASN A 306 6.81 -18.31 -21.24
N TYR A 307 7.62 -18.51 -20.21
CA TYR A 307 8.26 -17.45 -19.44
C TYR A 307 9.74 -17.78 -19.25
N GLU A 308 10.60 -16.77 -19.30
CA GLU A 308 12.05 -16.94 -19.23
C GLU A 308 12.65 -16.09 -18.11
N GLY A 309 13.72 -16.58 -17.49
CA GLY A 309 14.42 -15.89 -16.41
C GLY A 309 13.63 -15.83 -15.11
N THR A 310 14.17 -15.06 -14.15
CA THR A 310 13.60 -14.95 -12.82
C THR A 310 12.30 -14.15 -12.87
N GLN A 311 11.19 -14.76 -12.46
CA GLN A 311 9.86 -14.12 -12.46
C GLN A 311 9.45 -13.63 -11.06
N GLY A 312 10.38 -13.48 -10.11
CA GLY A 312 10.04 -13.10 -8.73
C GLY A 312 9.46 -14.25 -7.89
N VAL A 313 9.53 -15.48 -8.37
CA VAL A 313 9.10 -16.68 -7.61
C VAL A 313 10.15 -16.94 -6.53
N GLY A 314 9.74 -16.97 -5.27
CA GLY A 314 10.64 -17.33 -4.17
C GLY A 314 11.20 -18.75 -4.32
N ALA A 315 12.39 -18.99 -3.80
CA ALA A 315 13.00 -20.31 -3.73
C ALA A 315 13.34 -20.70 -2.29
N ALA A 316 13.54 -22.00 -2.06
CA ALA A 316 13.88 -22.52 -0.74
C ALA A 316 15.22 -21.96 -0.25
N ILE A 317 15.32 -21.72 1.06
CA ILE A 317 16.53 -21.24 1.73
C ILE A 317 17.05 -22.37 2.62
N SER A 318 18.26 -22.87 2.32
CA SER A 318 18.88 -23.95 3.09
C SER A 318 19.06 -23.55 4.56
N GLY A 319 18.62 -24.40 5.48
CA GLY A 319 18.73 -24.16 6.92
C GLY A 319 17.73 -23.12 7.46
N TYR A 320 16.80 -22.62 6.66
CA TYR A 320 15.73 -21.76 7.13
C TYR A 320 14.68 -22.57 7.91
N ASN A 321 14.08 -21.96 8.92
CA ASN A 321 13.16 -22.64 9.84
C ASN A 321 11.80 -23.00 9.20
N GLN A 322 11.51 -22.46 8.03
CA GLN A 322 10.42 -22.90 7.18
C GLN A 322 10.92 -23.84 6.09
N LYS A 323 10.27 -25.00 5.93
CA LYS A 323 10.54 -25.91 4.80
C LYS A 323 9.96 -25.35 3.50
N GLY A 324 10.73 -25.43 2.41
CA GLY A 324 10.30 -25.00 1.09
C GLY A 324 10.48 -23.50 0.86
N ILE A 325 9.63 -22.92 0.01
CA ILE A 325 9.65 -21.50 -0.32
C ILE A 325 9.13 -20.68 0.87
N PRO A 326 9.82 -19.63 1.32
CA PRO A 326 9.31 -18.75 2.37
C PRO A 326 7.93 -18.16 2.01
N THR A 327 6.99 -18.20 2.96
CA THR A 327 5.63 -17.65 2.77
C THR A 327 5.55 -16.17 3.13
N PRO A 328 4.42 -15.47 2.88
CA PRO A 328 4.24 -14.06 3.29
C PRO A 328 4.50 -13.78 4.78
N THR A 329 4.36 -14.78 5.65
CA THR A 329 4.74 -14.69 7.08
C THR A 329 6.22 -14.33 7.27
N MET A 330 7.11 -14.70 6.34
CA MET A 330 8.52 -14.28 6.36
C MET A 330 8.65 -12.76 6.17
N ALA A 331 7.88 -12.17 5.26
CA ALA A 331 7.87 -10.73 5.05
C ALA A 331 7.36 -10.01 6.31
N ALA A 332 6.29 -10.51 6.91
CA ALA A 332 5.77 -10.00 8.18
C ALA A 332 6.85 -10.07 9.29
N SER A 333 7.53 -11.21 9.45
CA SER A 333 8.64 -11.36 10.40
C SER A 333 9.77 -10.37 10.15
N THR A 334 10.14 -10.16 8.88
CA THR A 334 11.17 -9.21 8.50
C THR A 334 10.78 -7.79 8.87
N VAL A 335 9.54 -7.38 8.58
CA VAL A 335 8.99 -6.08 8.99
C VAL A 335 8.95 -5.93 10.51
N THR A 336 8.60 -6.98 11.27
CA THR A 336 8.64 -6.91 12.74
C THR A 336 10.05 -6.64 13.27
N THR A 337 11.09 -7.21 12.65
CA THR A 337 12.49 -6.91 12.99
C THR A 337 12.84 -5.45 12.68
N LEU A 338 12.39 -4.93 11.53
CA LEU A 338 12.64 -3.52 11.16
C LEU A 338 11.93 -2.53 12.08
N LEU A 339 10.73 -2.88 12.58
CA LEU A 339 9.97 -2.08 13.55
C LEU A 339 10.51 -2.19 14.98
N GLY A 340 11.45 -3.11 15.25
CA GLY A 340 11.99 -3.32 16.59
C GLY A 340 10.96 -3.78 17.62
N VAL A 341 9.90 -4.48 17.20
CA VAL A 341 8.86 -4.96 18.15
C VAL A 341 9.40 -6.10 19.01
N ASP A 342 9.05 -6.09 20.30
CA ASP A 342 9.53 -7.07 21.28
C ASP A 342 9.10 -8.51 20.98
N HIS A 343 8.01 -8.68 20.24
CA HIS A 343 7.44 -9.99 19.94
C HIS A 343 7.08 -10.13 18.46
N ASN A 344 7.72 -11.11 17.80
CA ASN A 344 7.33 -11.58 16.48
C ASN A 344 6.58 -12.94 16.61
N PRO A 345 5.26 -12.98 16.32
CA PRO A 345 4.46 -14.19 16.49
C PRO A 345 4.81 -15.30 15.49
N PHE A 346 5.55 -14.99 14.41
CA PHE A 346 5.91 -15.92 13.36
C PHE A 346 7.34 -16.46 13.49
N THR A 347 8.10 -16.06 14.51
CA THR A 347 9.53 -16.43 14.65
C THR A 347 9.79 -17.93 14.53
N ASN A 348 8.87 -18.78 15.03
CA ASN A 348 9.02 -20.24 14.99
C ASN A 348 8.64 -20.86 13.64
N THR A 349 7.81 -20.20 12.84
CA THR A 349 7.27 -20.73 11.57
C THR A 349 7.90 -20.09 10.33
N ALA A 350 8.36 -18.86 10.44
CA ALA A 350 9.08 -18.11 9.41
C ALA A 350 9.91 -17.01 10.11
N ALA A 351 11.17 -17.30 10.43
CA ALA A 351 12.04 -16.32 11.09
C ALA A 351 12.33 -15.12 10.18
N SER A 352 12.73 -13.99 10.77
CA SER A 352 13.22 -12.86 9.97
C SER A 352 14.41 -13.29 9.10
N LEU A 353 14.51 -12.75 7.87
CA LEU A 353 15.69 -12.95 7.02
C LEU A 353 16.80 -11.93 7.28
N VAL A 354 16.55 -11.00 8.21
CA VAL A 354 17.49 -9.94 8.58
C VAL A 354 17.66 -9.88 10.08
N ASN A 355 18.76 -9.31 10.51
CA ASN A 355 18.95 -8.82 11.86
C ASN A 355 19.29 -7.34 11.82
N LEU A 356 18.80 -6.60 12.80
CA LEU A 356 19.06 -5.17 12.96
C LEU A 356 19.93 -4.95 14.20
N SER A 357 21.09 -4.29 14.02
CA SER A 357 22.00 -3.98 15.13
C SER A 357 22.71 -2.66 14.90
N GLY A 358 22.56 -1.71 15.83
CA GLY A 358 23.25 -0.41 15.77
C GLY A 358 23.00 0.38 14.48
N GLY A 359 21.76 0.34 13.96
CA GLY A 359 21.41 0.99 12.69
C GLY A 359 21.98 0.30 11.43
N GLN A 360 22.51 -0.92 11.57
CA GLN A 360 22.98 -1.75 10.47
C GLN A 360 22.03 -2.93 10.28
N LEU A 361 21.53 -3.09 9.06
CA LEU A 361 20.76 -4.26 8.66
C LEU A 361 21.70 -5.32 8.08
N LYS A 362 21.59 -6.56 8.57
CA LYS A 362 22.39 -7.69 8.12
C LYS A 362 21.49 -8.79 7.59
N ALA A 363 21.70 -9.23 6.35
CA ALA A 363 21.07 -10.42 5.83
C ALA A 363 21.57 -11.67 6.58
N LEU A 364 20.63 -12.53 7.01
CA LEU A 364 20.93 -13.77 7.73
C LEU A 364 21.24 -14.94 6.80
N ALA A 365 20.92 -14.80 5.52
CA ALA A 365 21.29 -15.72 4.46
C ALA A 365 21.76 -14.92 3.24
N THR A 366 22.78 -15.43 2.54
CA THR A 366 23.19 -14.87 1.24
C THR A 366 22.08 -15.16 0.22
N PRO A 367 21.50 -14.13 -0.43
CA PRO A 367 20.49 -14.34 -1.46
C PRO A 367 21.09 -15.07 -2.66
N LYS A 368 20.33 -16.00 -3.25
CA LYS A 368 20.76 -16.79 -4.40
C LYS A 368 19.65 -16.92 -5.44
N ILE A 369 20.06 -17.05 -6.69
CA ILE A 369 19.22 -17.61 -7.76
C ILE A 369 19.35 -19.13 -7.67
N VAL A 370 18.22 -19.83 -7.55
CA VAL A 370 18.14 -21.29 -7.42
C VAL A 370 17.59 -21.88 -8.72
N THR A 371 18.27 -22.89 -9.25
CA THR A 371 17.92 -23.58 -10.50
C THR A 371 16.94 -24.72 -10.29
#